data_AF-A0A915YD78-F1
#
_entry.id   AF-A0A915YD78-F1
#
_cell.length_a   1.000
_cell.length_b   1.000
_cell.length_c   1.000
_cell.angle_alpha   90.00
_cell.angle_beta   90.00
_cell.angle_gamma   90.00
#
_symmetry.space_group_name_H-M   'P 1'
#
loop_
_entity.id
_entity.type
_entity.pdbx_description
1 polymer ?
#
loop_
_entity_poly.entity_id
_entity_poly.type
_entity_poly.pdbx_seq_one_letter_code
_entity_poly.pdbx_strand_id
1 'polypeptide(L)'
;MNTETDNNSSAESDAQAANFHEHVKNTLSVSAYKNLPKALGYGRRKTTMLLLDPSKMELETMEKMAAFLGGNLRTMIDRYQMGYDVLSIRAYKKLMS
;
A
#
# COMPACT_ATOMS: atom_id res chain seq x y z
N MET A 1 26.18 27.22 -4.48
CA MET A 1 25.83 25.91 -5.06
C MET A 1 26.43 24.87 -4.15
N ASN A 2 25.62 24.05 -3.48
CA ASN A 2 25.98 22.74 -2.94
C ASN A 2 24.67 21.93 -2.88
N THR A 3 24.67 20.83 -3.62
CA THR A 3 23.64 19.82 -3.88
C THR A 3 23.42 18.93 -2.66
N GLU A 4 22.16 18.71 -2.25
CA GLU A 4 21.40 17.43 -2.35
C GLU A 4 21.80 16.35 -1.32
N THR A 5 20.92 16.06 -0.35
CA THR A 5 19.95 14.92 -0.30
C THR A 5 20.65 13.69 0.31
N ASP A 6 20.29 13.23 1.50
CA ASP A 6 19.28 12.20 1.75
C ASP A 6 19.18 12.03 3.27
N ASN A 7 17.98 12.11 3.86
CA ASN A 7 17.70 11.56 5.21
C ASN A 7 16.19 11.54 5.56
N ASN A 8 15.30 12.08 4.72
CA ASN A 8 13.88 12.18 5.05
C ASN A 8 12.99 11.04 4.53
N SER A 9 13.51 10.20 3.63
CA SER A 9 12.71 9.21 2.89
C SER A 9 12.24 8.04 3.77
N SER A 10 13.02 7.65 4.80
CA SER A 10 12.69 6.51 5.67
C SER A 10 11.66 6.85 6.75
N ALA A 11 11.70 8.07 7.30
CA ALA A 11 10.74 8.48 8.32
C ALA A 11 9.34 8.70 7.72
N GLU A 12 9.28 9.22 6.50
CA GLU A 12 8.03 9.37 5.76
C GLU A 12 7.43 7.99 5.42
N SER A 13 8.21 7.07 4.83
CA SER A 13 7.72 5.73 4.50
C SER A 13 7.18 4.98 5.71
N ASP A 14 7.88 5.04 6.86
CA ASP A 14 7.46 4.38 8.09
C ASP A 14 6.17 4.99 8.66
N ALA A 15 6.01 6.32 8.58
CA ALA A 15 4.78 7.01 8.97
C ALA A 15 3.61 6.68 8.03
N GLN A 16 3.84 6.62 6.71
CA GLN A 16 2.81 6.24 5.73
C GLN A 16 2.41 4.76 5.85
N ALA A 17 3.36 3.88 6.12
CA ALA A 17 3.12 2.47 6.42
C ALA A 17 2.22 2.30 7.66
N ALA A 18 2.56 2.99 8.76
CA ALA A 18 1.74 2.99 9.96
C ALA A 18 0.32 3.50 9.66
N ASN A 19 0.21 4.60 8.90
CA ASN A 19 -1.07 5.17 8.48
C ASN A 19 -1.91 4.20 7.63
N PHE A 20 -1.29 3.43 6.74
CA PHE A 20 -2.01 2.46 5.90
C PHE A 20 -2.48 1.26 6.70
N HIS A 21 -1.63 0.69 7.57
CA HIS A 21 -2.00 -0.43 8.42
C HIS A 21 -3.17 -0.08 9.35
N GLU A 22 -3.12 1.10 9.97
CA GLU A 22 -4.20 1.61 10.81
C GLU A 22 -5.48 1.85 10.00
N HIS A 23 -5.37 2.43 8.80
CA HIS A 23 -6.53 2.61 7.93
C HIS A 23 -7.23 1.29 7.63
N VAL A 24 -6.49 0.24 7.29
CA VAL A 24 -7.06 -1.09 7.02
C VAL A 24 -7.74 -1.69 8.26
N LYS A 25 -7.12 -1.56 9.44
CA LYS A 25 -7.71 -2.01 10.72
C LYS A 25 -8.99 -1.27 11.07
N ASN A 26 -9.04 0.03 10.82
CA ASN A 26 -10.19 0.87 11.16
C ASN A 26 -11.34 0.74 10.15
N THR A 27 -11.02 0.38 8.90
CA THR A 27 -12.01 0.21 7.83
C THR A 27 -12.68 -1.17 7.86
N LEU A 28 -11.91 -2.21 8.19
CA LEU A 28 -12.41 -3.59 8.15
C LEU A 28 -12.98 -4.05 9.49
N SER A 29 -14.05 -4.85 9.44
CA SER A 29 -14.47 -5.63 10.60
C SER A 29 -13.37 -6.63 11.00
N VAL A 30 -13.37 -7.05 12.27
CA VAL A 30 -12.42 -8.06 12.77
C VAL A 30 -12.44 -9.34 11.93
N SER A 31 -13.63 -9.76 11.46
CA SER A 31 -13.77 -10.93 10.59
C SER A 31 -13.14 -10.70 9.21
N ALA A 32 -13.41 -9.55 8.58
CA ALA A 32 -12.83 -9.20 7.29
C ALA A 32 -11.30 -9.07 7.36
N TYR A 33 -10.77 -8.43 8.41
CA TYR A 33 -9.33 -8.32 8.63
C TYR A 33 -8.66 -9.69 8.81
N LYS A 34 -9.28 -10.62 9.53
CA LYS A 34 -8.78 -12.01 9.66
C LYS A 34 -8.78 -12.76 8.33
N ASN A 35 -9.72 -12.46 7.44
CA ASN A 35 -9.85 -13.09 6.12
C ASN A 35 -9.02 -12.39 5.03
N LEU A 36 -8.47 -11.21 5.30
CA LEU A 36 -7.68 -10.44 4.34
C LEU A 36 -6.54 -11.24 3.70
N PRO A 37 -5.72 -12.03 4.42
CA PRO A 37 -4.67 -12.84 3.79
C PRO A 37 -5.22 -13.80 2.74
N LYS A 38 -6.37 -14.44 3.02
CA LYS A 38 -7.04 -15.35 2.10
C LYS A 38 -7.57 -14.60 0.87
N ALA A 39 -8.15 -13.41 1.06
CA ALA A 39 -8.64 -12.58 -0.03
C ALA A 39 -7.51 -12.13 -0.97
N LEU A 40 -6.32 -11.86 -0.43
CA LEU A 40 -5.13 -11.49 -1.21
C LEU A 40 -4.40 -12.69 -1.80
N GLY A 41 -4.71 -13.92 -1.39
CA GLY A 41 -3.99 -15.13 -1.81
C GLY A 41 -2.61 -15.28 -1.15
N TYR A 42 -2.40 -14.64 0.01
CA TYR A 42 -1.12 -14.62 0.72
C TYR A 42 -1.20 -15.24 2.12
N GLY A 43 -0.05 -15.65 2.63
CA GLY A 43 0.09 -15.98 4.05
C GLY A 43 -0.04 -14.75 4.95
N ARG A 44 -0.34 -14.97 6.24
CA ARG A 44 -0.47 -13.90 7.25
C ARG A 44 0.78 -13.01 7.30
N ARG A 45 1.97 -13.60 7.30
CA ARG A 45 3.25 -12.88 7.36
C ARG A 45 3.42 -11.92 6.18
N LYS A 46 3.22 -12.40 4.95
CA LYS A 46 3.33 -11.57 3.73
C LYS A 46 2.27 -10.46 3.75
N THR A 47 1.05 -10.77 4.19
CA THR A 47 -0.01 -9.76 4.32
C THR A 47 0.39 -8.66 5.29
N THR A 48 0.83 -9.00 6.51
CA THR A 48 1.28 -8.01 7.49
C THR A 48 2.44 -7.17 6.96
N MET A 49 3.42 -7.80 6.30
CA MET A 49 4.55 -7.08 5.71
C MET A 49 4.08 -6.04 4.69
N LEU A 50 3.15 -6.41 3.80
CA LEU A 50 2.62 -5.49 2.79
C LEU A 50 1.76 -4.38 3.41
N LEU A 51 1.05 -4.66 4.51
CA LEU A 51 0.32 -3.61 5.25
C LEU A 51 1.25 -2.61 5.96
N LEU A 52 2.40 -3.10 6.44
CA LEU A 52 3.45 -2.28 7.06
C LEU A 52 4.42 -1.67 6.05
N ASP A 53 4.29 -2.02 4.76
CA ASP A 53 5.17 -1.54 3.72
C ASP A 53 4.42 -1.54 2.38
N PRO A 54 3.46 -0.62 2.21
CA PRO A 54 2.60 -0.59 1.04
C PRO A 54 3.35 -0.27 -0.26
N SER A 55 4.55 0.33 -0.21
CA SER A 55 5.35 0.65 -1.40
C SER A 55 5.76 -0.60 -2.19
N LYS A 56 5.79 -1.77 -1.53
CA LYS A 56 6.13 -3.07 -2.13
C LYS A 56 4.94 -3.86 -2.65
N MET A 57 3.74 -3.27 -2.65
CA MET A 57 2.57 -3.93 -3.20
C MET A 57 2.58 -3.96 -4.73
N GLU A 58 2.48 -5.16 -5.30
CA GLU A 58 2.24 -5.33 -6.73
C GLU A 58 0.84 -4.87 -7.11
N LEU A 59 0.66 -4.47 -8.38
CA LEU A 59 -0.60 -3.92 -8.89
C LEU A 59 -1.82 -4.79 -8.58
N GLU A 60 -1.72 -6.09 -8.83
CA GLU A 60 -2.80 -7.04 -8.54
C GLU A 60 -3.19 -7.05 -7.05
N THR A 61 -2.21 -6.85 -6.16
CA THR A 61 -2.48 -6.75 -4.72
C THR A 61 -3.23 -5.47 -4.38
N MET A 62 -2.80 -4.36 -4.98
CA MET A 62 -3.44 -3.06 -4.76
C MET A 62 -4.88 -3.05 -5.26
N GLU A 63 -5.14 -3.64 -6.43
CA GLU A 63 -6.49 -3.82 -6.99
C GLU A 63 -7.38 -4.64 -6.05
N LYS A 64 -6.89 -5.79 -5.57
CA LYS A 64 -7.61 -6.62 -4.60
C LYS A 64 -7.88 -5.86 -3.31
N MET A 65 -6.90 -5.10 -2.83
CA MET A 65 -7.03 -4.30 -1.61
C MET A 65 -8.06 -3.19 -1.77
N ALA A 66 -8.05 -2.46 -2.88
CA ALA A 66 -9.03 -1.43 -3.18
C ALA A 66 -10.45 -2.01 -3.26
N ALA A 67 -10.62 -3.15 -3.93
CA ALA A 67 -11.89 -3.87 -3.97
C ALA A 67 -12.34 -4.34 -2.58
N PHE A 68 -11.41 -4.82 -1.75
CA PHE A 68 -11.71 -5.32 -0.40
C PHE A 68 -12.06 -4.21 0.59
N LEU A 69 -11.46 -3.03 0.45
CA LEU A 69 -11.76 -1.85 1.28
C LEU A 69 -12.92 -1.02 0.73
N GLY A 70 -13.41 -1.31 -0.48
CA GLY A 70 -14.42 -0.50 -1.17
C GLY A 70 -13.90 0.89 -1.56
N GLY A 71 -12.58 1.04 -1.69
CA GLY A 71 -11.90 2.32 -1.95
C GLY A 71 -11.55 2.55 -3.41
N ASN A 72 -11.27 3.80 -3.75
CA ASN A 72 -10.69 4.14 -5.05
C ASN A 72 -9.18 3.83 -5.06
N LEU A 73 -8.76 2.92 -5.93
CA LEU A 73 -7.37 2.48 -6.08
C LEU A 73 -6.38 3.64 -6.23
N ARG A 74 -6.71 4.63 -7.07
CA ARG A 74 -5.87 5.80 -7.32
C ARG A 74 -5.65 6.60 -6.04
N THR A 75 -6.73 6.92 -5.33
CA THR A 75 -6.65 7.64 -4.06
C THR A 75 -5.82 6.90 -3.03
N MET A 76 -5.90 5.57 -2.99
CA MET A 76 -5.10 4.76 -2.08
C MET A 76 -3.62 4.74 -2.46
N ILE A 77 -3.30 4.61 -3.75
CA ILE A 77 -1.92 4.69 -4.25
C ILE A 77 -1.30 6.04 -3.90
N ASP A 78 -2.00 7.15 -4.19
CA ASP A 78 -1.44 8.49 -3.95
C ASP A 78 -1.33 8.81 -2.46
N ARG A 79 -2.30 8.37 -1.63
CA ARG A 79 -2.31 8.63 -0.19
C ARG A 79 -1.30 7.79 0.59
N TYR A 80 -1.12 6.53 0.21
CA TYR A 80 -0.31 5.55 0.95
C TYR A 80 0.94 5.11 0.19
N GLN A 81 1.26 5.78 -0.92
CA GLN A 81 2.41 5.50 -1.79
C GLN A 81 2.49 4.02 -2.20
N MET A 82 1.33 3.40 -2.43
CA MET A 82 1.28 1.95 -2.69
C MET A 82 2.00 1.62 -3.99
N GLY A 83 2.85 0.59 -3.94
CA GLY A 83 3.56 0.08 -5.11
C GLY A 83 4.67 0.98 -5.66
N TYR A 84 5.07 2.05 -4.98
CA TYR A 84 6.12 2.95 -5.48
C TYR A 84 7.48 2.27 -5.76
N ASP A 85 7.81 1.19 -5.05
CA ASP A 85 9.07 0.46 -5.22
C ASP A 85 9.00 -0.59 -6.35
N VAL A 86 7.80 -0.98 -6.76
CA VAL A 86 7.58 -2.10 -7.69
C VAL A 86 6.84 -1.71 -8.97
N LEU A 87 6.08 -0.61 -8.97
CA LEU A 87 5.43 -0.10 -10.15
C LEU A 87 6.45 0.56 -11.07
N SER A 88 6.57 0.05 -12.29
CA SER A 88 7.22 0.82 -13.35
C SER A 88 6.49 2.15 -13.58
N ILE A 89 7.22 3.21 -13.94
CA ILE A 89 6.67 4.51 -14.32
C ILE A 89 5.54 4.37 -15.36
N ARG A 90 5.63 3.38 -16.26
CA ARG A 90 4.59 3.07 -17.27
C ARG A 90 3.31 2.51 -16.65
N ALA A 91 3.41 1.62 -15.68
CA ALA A 91 2.26 1.07 -14.97
C ALA A 91 1.55 2.15 -14.14
N TYR A 92 2.32 2.97 -13.44
CA TYR A 92 1.78 4.13 -12.72
C TYR A 92 1.05 5.10 -13.66
N LYS A 93 1.65 5.47 -14.80
CA LYS A 93 1.01 6.36 -15.78
C LYS A 93 -0.30 5.82 -16.34
N LYS A 94 -0.42 4.50 -16.55
CA LYS A 94 -1.67 3.87 -17.01
C LYS A 94 -2.80 3.92 -15.98
N LEU A 95 -2.46 3.96 -14.69
CA LEU A 95 -3.45 4.12 -13.61
C LEU A 95 -3.91 5.57 -13.45
N MET A 96 -3.16 6.52 -14.03
CA MET A 96 -3.37 7.97 -13.88
C MET A 96 -3.94 8.64 -15.14
N SER A 97 -4.04 7.91 -16.27
CA SER A 97 -4.66 8.38 -17.53
C SER A 97 -6.13 8.01 -17.60
#